data_AF-A0A932X018-F1
#
_entry.id   AF-A0A932X018-F1
#
_cell.length_a   1.000
_cell.length_b   1.000
_cell.length_c   1.000
_cell.angle_alpha   90.00
_cell.angle_beta   90.00
_cell.angle_gamma   90.00
#
_symmetry.space_group_name_H-M   'P 1'
#
loop_
_entity.id
_entity.type
_entity.pdbx_description
1 polymer ?
#
loop_
_entity_poly.entity_id
_entity_poly.type
_entity_poly.pdbx_seq_one_letter_code
_entity_poly.pdbx_strand_id
1 'polypeptide(L)' 'MPVDGDRHALMVAMDRALCGLGFAKDVVVLTPDEYEEHHRIPGTIAREAWREGRVLYLWA' A
#
# COMPACT_ATOMS: atom_id res chain seq x y z
N MET A 1 1.40 12.48 -5.58
CA MET A 1 0.19 13.11 -4.98
C MET A 1 0.15 12.75 -3.50
N PRO A 2 -0.04 13.74 -2.62
CA PRO A 2 -0.12 13.48 -1.18
C PRO A 2 -1.34 12.61 -0.86
N VAL A 3 -1.26 11.85 0.23
CA VAL A 3 -2.45 11.26 0.83
C VAL A 3 -3.27 12.42 1.39
N ASP A 4 -4.43 12.70 0.81
CA ASP A 4 -5.32 13.75 1.29
C ASP A 4 -5.89 13.36 2.67
N GLY A 5 -5.57 14.15 3.70
CA GLY A 5 -6.03 13.91 5.07
C GLY A 5 -5.12 12.99 5.89
N ASP A 6 -5.73 12.19 6.77
CA ASP A 6 -5.00 11.32 7.71
C ASP A 6 -4.73 9.94 7.09
N ARG A 7 -3.46 9.66 6.79
CA ARG A 7 -2.99 8.37 6.26
C ARG A 7 -3.37 7.20 7.15
N HIS A 8 -3.28 7.36 8.47
CA HIS A 8 -3.63 6.29 9.40
C HIS A 8 -5.13 6.00 9.36
N ALA A 9 -5.97 7.03 9.29
CA ALA A 9 -7.41 6.86 9.11
C ALA A 9 -7.75 6.09 7.82
N LEU A 10 -7.07 6.38 6.71
CA LEU A 10 -7.23 5.64 5.46
C LEU A 10 -6.81 4.18 5.58
N MET A 11 -5.65 3.90 6.20
CA MET A 11 -5.19 2.52 6.45
C MET A 11 -6.22 1.73 7.27
N VAL A 12 -6.76 2.32 8.33
CA VAL A 12 -7.80 1.70 9.16
C VAL A 12 -9.09 1.45 8.37
N ALA A 13 -9.50 2.39 7.51
CA ALA A 13 -10.68 2.23 6.68
C ALA A 13 -10.52 1.08 5.66
N MET A 14 -9.34 0.98 5.03
CA MET A 14 -9.02 -0.10 4.08
C MET A 14 -8.94 -1.46 4.77
N ASP A 15 -8.30 -1.56 5.94
CA ASP A 15 -8.23 -2.82 6.69
C ASP A 15 -9.64 -3.33 7.07
N ARG A 16 -10.51 -2.43 7.54
CA ARG A 16 -11.92 -2.73 7.83
C ARG A 16 -12.70 -3.19 6.58
N ALA A 17 -12.47 -2.56 5.43
CA ALA A 17 -13.12 -2.95 4.18
C ALA A 17 -12.75 -4.37 3.73
N LEU A 18 -11.57 -4.85 4.15
CA LEU A 18 -11.06 -6.17 3.85
C LEU A 18 -11.38 -7.19 4.97
N CYS A 19 -12.13 -6.83 6.01
CA CYS A 19 -12.52 -7.78 7.07
C CYS A 19 -13.28 -8.99 6.49
N GLY A 20 -13.06 -10.17 7.07
CA GLY A 20 -13.74 -11.41 6.67
C GLY A 20 -12.99 -12.27 5.65
N LEU A 21 -11.83 -11.84 5.13
CA LEU A 21 -11.01 -12.62 4.18
C LEU A 21 -10.38 -13.90 4.76
N GLY A 22 -10.44 -14.12 6.07
CA GLY A 22 -9.97 -15.36 6.71
C GLY A 22 -8.45 -15.49 6.88
N PHE A 23 -7.68 -14.42 6.65
CA PHE A 23 -6.24 -14.37 6.90
C PHE A 23 -5.79 -13.02 7.48
N ALA A 24 -4.65 -13.03 8.18
CA ALA A 24 -4.00 -11.82 8.69
C ALA A 24 -3.29 -11.08 7.55
N LYS A 25 -3.38 -9.75 7.56
CA LYS A 25 -2.86 -8.88 6.52
C LYS A 25 -2.48 -7.54 7.13
N ASP A 26 -1.47 -6.90 6.54
CA ASP A 26 -1.10 -5.53 6.87
C ASP A 26 -1.43 -4.63 5.69
N VAL A 27 -1.96 -3.43 5.98
CA VAL A 27 -2.26 -2.42 4.97
C VAL A 27 -1.24 -1.29 5.10
N VAL A 28 -0.47 -1.04 4.04
CA VAL A 28 0.45 0.10 3.94
C VAL A 28 0.01 0.99 2.78
N VAL A 29 -0.11 2.28 3.04
CA VAL A 29 -0.43 3.29 2.03
C VAL A 29 0.80 4.15 1.77
N LEU A 30 1.23 4.18 0.51
CA LEU A 30 2.32 5.02 0.03
C LEU A 30 1.76 6.00 -1.00
N THR A 31 2.27 7.23 -0.96
CA THR A 31 2.12 8.16 -2.07
C THR A 31 2.92 7.66 -3.28
N PRO A 32 2.58 8.11 -4.50
CA PRO A 32 3.39 7.82 -5.68
C PRO A 32 4.87 8.18 -5.48
N ASP A 33 5.15 9.33 -4.86
CA ASP A 33 6.52 9.83 -4.69
C ASP A 33 7.30 8.95 -3.69
N GLU A 34 6.69 8.54 -2.57
CA GLU A 34 7.28 7.58 -1.63
C GLU A 34 7.52 6.21 -2.28
N TYR A 35 6.58 5.75 -3.12
CA TYR A 35 6.76 4.48 -3.85
C TYR A 35 7.91 4.57 -4.85
N GLU A 36 7.98 5.63 -5.64
CA GLU A 36 9.06 5.86 -6.62
C GLU A 36 10.44 5.95 -5.97
N GLU A 37 10.53 6.55 -4.78
CA GLU A 37 11.78 6.59 -4.02
C GLU A 37 12.13 5.22 -3.43
N HIS A 38 11.17 4.56 -2.78
CA HIS A 38 11.46 3.40 -1.93
C HIS A 38 11.54 2.07 -2.69
N HIS A 39 10.90 1.92 -3.86
CA HIS A 39 10.89 0.64 -4.58
C HIS A 39 12.29 0.17 -5.03
N ARG A 40 13.27 1.07 -5.04
CA ARG A 40 14.66 0.76 -5.40
C ARG A 40 15.54 0.43 -4.19
N ILE A 41 15.10 0.74 -2.98
CA ILE A 41 15.89 0.61 -1.75
C ILE A 41 15.72 -0.81 -1.16
N PRO A 42 16.79 -1.61 -0.99
CA PRO A 42 16.72 -2.90 -0.32
C PRO A 42 16.10 -2.81 1.08
N GLY A 43 15.21 -3.74 1.41
CA GLY A 43 14.58 -3.82 2.74
C GLY A 43 13.31 -2.98 2.93
N THR A 44 12.83 -2.28 1.90
CA THR A 44 11.53 -1.60 1.94
C THR A 44 10.41 -2.52 1.45
N ILE A 45 9.21 -2.36 2.00
CA ILE A 45 8.01 -3.06 1.50
C ILE A 45 7.70 -2.65 0.05
N ALA A 46 7.97 -1.40 -0.33
CA ALA A 46 7.79 -0.92 -1.70
C ALA A 46 8.63 -1.71 -2.71
N ARG A 47 9.87 -2.08 -2.34
CA ARG A 47 10.75 -2.87 -3.22
C ARG A 47 10.26 -4.29 -3.42
N GLU A 48 9.83 -4.95 -2.35
CA GLU A 48 9.28 -6.31 -2.47
C GLU A 48 7.95 -6.29 -3.24
N ALA A 49 7.09 -5.29 -3.01
CA ALA A 49 5.87 -5.10 -3.78
C ALA A 49 6.14 -4.82 -5.28
N TRP A 50 7.20 -4.10 -5.62
CA TRP A 50 7.61 -3.85 -7.01
C TRP A 50 8.14 -5.11 -7.71
N ARG A 51 8.89 -5.96 -7.00
CA ARG A 51 9.51 -7.17 -7.57
C ARG A 51 8.56 -8.34 -7.69
N GLU A 52 7.70 -8.53 -6.68
CA GLU A 52 6.90 -9.76 -6.53
C GLU A 52 5.40 -9.50 -6.43
N GLY A 53 5.00 -8.24 -6.24
CA GLY A 53 3.60 -7.85 -6.08
C GLY A 53 2.77 -8.04 -7.35
N ARG A 54 1.45 -8.02 -7.16
CA ARG A 54 0.47 -8.10 -8.25
C ARG A 54 -0.46 -6.91 -8.19
N VAL A 55 -0.66 -6.28 -9.34
CA VAL A 55 -1.61 -5.18 -9.46
C VAL A 55 -3.03 -5.76 -9.48
N LEU A 56 -3.82 -5.43 -8.46
CA LEU A 56 -5.20 -5.90 -8.34
C LEU A 56 -6.22 -4.96 -9.00
N TYR A 57 -5.85 -3.69 -9.14
CA TYR A 57 -6.71 -2.65 -9.69
C TYR A 57 -5.87 -1.55 -10.37
N LEU A 58 -6.28 -1.14 -11.57
CA LEU A 58 -5.73 -0.01 -12.32
C LEU A 58 -6.90 0.88 -12.73
N TRP A 59 -6.82 2.17 -12.39
CA TRP A 59 -7.67 3.18 -13.02
C TRP A 59 -6.94 3.70 -14.26
N ALA A 60 -7.60 3.71 -15.41
CA ALA A 60 -7.09 4.24 -16.67
C ALA A 60 -7.52 5.70 -16.88
#